data_AF-A0A7Z9WX20-F1
#
_entry.id   AF-A0A7Z9WX20-F1
#
_cell.length_a   1.000
_cell.length_b   1.000
_cell.length_c   1.000
_cell.angle_alpha   90.00
_cell.angle_beta   90.00
_cell.angle_gamma   90.00
#
_symmetry.space_group_name_H-M   'P 1'
#
loop_
_entity.id
_entity.type
_entity.pdbx_description
1 polymer ?
#
loop_
_entity_poly.entity_id
_entity_poly.type
_entity_poly.pdbx_seq_one_letter_code
_entity_poly.pdbx_strand_id
1 'polypeptide(L)'
;MQCERLIKQIKGWYIHVSNETMAPARMVSFIEKHAAKCDICLEDPDLQDEIEKITEMILPESKIPKAVRIQKEQEELEKRDAEAAKDAEESASASEETQET
;
A
#
# COMPACT_ATOMS: atom_id res chain seq x y z
N MET A 1 21.18 -8.89 10.36
CA MET A 1 21.20 -8.50 11.80
C MET A 1 21.97 -9.53 12.64
N GLN A 2 22.85 -9.10 13.54
CA GLN A 2 23.75 -9.95 14.35
C GLN A 2 23.30 -10.15 15.81
N CYS A 3 22.37 -9.33 16.31
CA CYS A 3 21.90 -9.41 17.70
C CYS A 3 20.91 -10.56 17.92
N GLU A 4 21.37 -11.69 18.47
CA GLU A 4 20.53 -12.86 18.77
C GLU A 4 19.37 -12.55 19.74
N ARG A 5 19.59 -11.62 20.67
CA ARG A 5 18.57 -11.21 21.63
C ARG A 5 17.42 -10.48 20.94
N LEU A 6 17.74 -9.56 20.02
CA LEU A 6 16.75 -8.88 19.21
C LEU A 6 15.98 -9.87 18.32
N ILE A 7 16.68 -10.79 17.67
CA ILE A 7 16.05 -11.83 16.83
C ILE A 7 15.02 -12.65 17.62
N LYS A 8 15.34 -13.06 18.85
CA LYS A 8 14.40 -13.79 19.72
C LYS A 8 13.18 -12.94 20.08
N GLN A 9 13.38 -11.66 20.40
CA GLN A 9 12.29 -10.74 20.71
C GLN A 9 11.37 -10.52 19.49
N ILE A 10 11.95 -10.32 18.31
CA ILE A 10 11.21 -10.12 17.05
C ILE A 10 10.31 -11.31 16.75
N LYS A 11 10.80 -12.54 16.89
CA LYS A 11 9.97 -13.76 16.72
C LYS A 11 8.80 -13.79 17.69
N GLY A 12 9.02 -13.42 18.96
CA GLY A 12 7.95 -13.34 19.95
C GLY A 12 6.92 -12.26 19.60
N TRP A 13 7.38 -11.05 19.29
CA TRP A 13 6.50 -9.94 18.90
C TRP A 13 5.74 -10.24 17.62
N TYR A 14 6.36 -10.93 16.66
CA TYR A 14 5.68 -11.38 15.44
C TYR A 14 4.46 -12.24 15.75
N ILE A 15 4.59 -13.23 16.64
CA ILE A 15 3.45 -14.07 17.06
C ILE A 15 2.35 -13.21 17.70
N HIS A 16 2.71 -12.21 18.51
CA HIS A 16 1.74 -11.29 19.10
C HIS A 16 1.03 -10.42 18.07
N VAL A 17 1.75 -9.96 17.05
CA VAL A 17 1.21 -9.21 15.92
C VAL A 17 0.30 -10.09 15.06
N SER A 18 0.71 -11.33 14.78
CA SER A 18 -0.11 -12.31 14.04
C SER A 18 -1.39 -12.69 14.78
N ASN A 19 -1.35 -12.76 16.11
CA ASN A 19 -2.53 -13.01 16.95
C ASN A 19 -3.34 -11.73 17.24
N GLU A 20 -3.05 -10.61 16.59
CA GLU A 20 -3.73 -9.31 16.76
C GLU A 20 -3.67 -8.74 18.20
N THR A 21 -2.82 -9.30 19.06
CA THR A 21 -2.63 -8.87 20.45
C THR A 21 -1.67 -7.68 20.57
N MET A 22 -0.98 -7.33 19.49
CA MET A 22 -0.04 -6.21 19.42
C MET A 22 -0.13 -5.55 18.04
N ALA A 23 -0.17 -4.21 18.02
CA ALA A 23 -0.15 -3.48 16.76
C ALA A 23 1.25 -3.57 16.10
N PRO A 24 1.35 -3.74 14.77
CA PRO A 24 2.63 -3.78 14.04
C PRO A 24 3.52 -2.56 14.33
N ALA A 25 2.93 -1.36 14.40
CA ALA A 25 3.65 -0.13 14.73
C ALA A 25 4.35 -0.19 16.11
N ARG A 26 3.75 -0.88 17.08
CA ARG A 26 4.37 -1.08 18.40
C ARG A 26 5.59 -1.99 18.33
N MET A 27 5.52 -3.04 17.53
CA MET A 27 6.65 -3.95 17.31
C MET A 27 7.84 -3.20 16.71
N VAL A 28 7.62 -2.37 15.69
CA VAL A 28 8.67 -1.51 15.10
C VAL A 28 9.31 -0.61 16.16
N SER A 29 8.50 0.09 16.97
CA SER A 29 9.04 0.94 18.05
C SER A 29 9.84 0.18 19.10
N PHE A 30 9.56 -1.11 19.34
CA PHE A 30 10.38 -1.90 20.26
C PHE A 30 11.72 -2.29 19.64
N ILE A 31 11.75 -2.56 18.34
CA ILE A 31 12.98 -2.84 17.60
C ILE A 31 13.89 -1.60 17.64
N GLU A 32 13.36 -0.41 17.34
CA GLU A 32 14.12 0.85 17.38
C GLU A 32 14.67 1.15 18.78
N LYS A 33 13.84 0.96 19.83
CA LYS A 33 14.26 1.16 21.22
C LYS A 33 15.33 0.19 21.67
N HIS A 34 15.32 -1.04 21.15
CA HIS A 34 16.36 -2.02 21.43
C HIS A 34 17.66 -1.63 20.72
N ALA A 35 17.57 -1.29 19.44
CA ALA A 35 18.70 -0.85 18.64
C ALA A 35 19.45 0.33 19.28
N ALA A 36 18.70 1.32 19.79
CA ALA A 36 19.27 2.49 20.46
C ALA A 36 19.99 2.21 21.80
N LYS A 37 19.82 1.01 22.38
CA LYS A 37 20.36 0.66 23.70
C LYS A 37 21.27 -0.57 23.70
N CYS A 38 21.50 -1.17 22.52
CA CYS A 38 22.26 -2.39 22.40
C CYS A 38 23.52 -2.12 21.58
N ASP A 39 24.68 -2.28 22.20
CA ASP A 39 25.99 -2.05 21.56
C ASP A 39 26.16 -2.91 20.30
N ILE A 40 25.73 -4.18 20.35
CA ILE A 40 25.75 -5.10 19.21
C ILE A 40 24.92 -4.58 18.03
N CYS A 41 23.77 -3.97 18.30
CA CYS A 41 22.94 -3.38 17.25
C CYS A 41 23.55 -2.07 16.71
N LEU A 42 24.19 -1.27 17.56
CA LEU A 42 24.84 -0.02 17.15
C LEU A 42 26.06 -0.27 16.25
N GLU A 43 26.74 -1.39 16.42
CA GLU A 43 27.89 -1.80 15.62
C GLU A 43 27.52 -2.53 14.32
N ASP A 44 26.24 -2.88 14.13
CA ASP A 44 25.75 -3.66 12.98
C ASP A 44 25.35 -2.72 11.81
N PRO A 45 26.09 -2.72 10.68
CA PRO A 45 25.81 -1.84 9.55
C PRO A 45 24.60 -2.28 8.73
N ASP A 46 24.21 -3.55 8.80
CA ASP A 46 23.07 -4.13 8.09
C ASP A 46 21.76 -4.02 8.89
N LEU A 47 21.83 -3.50 10.12
CA LEU A 47 20.68 -3.43 11.03
C LEU A 47 19.50 -2.71 10.39
N GLN A 48 19.73 -1.56 9.76
CA GLN A 48 18.66 -0.73 9.21
C GLN A 48 17.89 -1.45 8.11
N ASP A 49 18.60 -2.05 7.14
CA ASP A 49 18.01 -2.83 6.04
C ASP A 49 17.18 -4.01 6.57
N GLU A 50 17.64 -4.66 7.63
CA GLU A 50 16.93 -5.77 8.25
C GLU A 50 15.67 -5.31 9.01
N ILE A 51 15.71 -4.15 9.66
CA ILE A 51 14.53 -3.54 10.30
C ILE A 51 13.47 -3.20 9.24
N GLU A 52 13.89 -2.65 8.10
CA GLU A 52 12.99 -2.35 6.98
C GLU A 52 12.31 -3.62 6.46
N LYS A 53 13.07 -4.67 6.15
CA LYS A 53 12.52 -5.97 5.72
C LYS A 53 11.52 -6.58 6.71
N ILE A 54 11.83 -6.52 8.01
CA ILE A 54 10.93 -7.02 9.06
C ILE A 54 9.67 -6.17 9.10
N THR A 55 9.79 -4.85 8.96
CA THR A 55 8.69 -3.91 8.95
C THR A 55 7.76 -4.17 7.76
N GLU A 56 8.31 -4.41 6.57
CA GLU A 56 7.53 -4.78 5.37
C GLU A 56 6.83 -6.13 5.53
N MET A 57 7.48 -7.11 6.17
CA MET A 57 6.85 -8.41 6.43
C MET A 57 5.65 -8.32 7.39
N ILE A 58 5.71 -7.47 8.41
CA ILE A 58 4.62 -7.31 9.40
C ILE A 58 3.60 -6.25 9.00
N LEU A 59 3.98 -5.33 8.10
CA LEU A 59 3.09 -4.39 7.42
C LEU A 59 3.07 -4.69 5.91
N PRO A 60 2.47 -5.82 5.46
CA PRO A 60 2.30 -6.02 4.03
C PRO A 60 1.27 -5.01 3.50
N GLU A 61 1.73 -4.06 2.68
CA GLU A 61 1.03 -3.08 1.79
C GLU A 61 -0.46 -2.71 2.05
N SER A 62 -0.97 -2.73 3.29
CA SER A 62 -2.32 -2.21 3.61
C SER A 62 -2.29 -0.71 3.90
N LYS A 63 -1.46 0.02 3.14
CA LYS A 63 -1.49 1.47 3.01
C LYS A 63 -1.26 1.85 1.55
N ILE A 64 -2.17 1.46 0.66
CA ILE A 64 -2.52 2.40 -0.40
C ILE A 64 -3.12 3.60 0.35
N PRO A 65 -2.47 4.78 0.37
CA PRO A 65 -3.06 5.94 0.99
C PRO A 65 -4.43 6.18 0.33
N LYS A 66 -5.48 6.40 1.13
CA LYS A 66 -6.85 6.68 0.65
C LYS A 66 -6.90 7.76 -0.43
N ALA A 67 -5.88 8.62 -0.53
CA ALA A 67 -5.68 9.59 -1.59
C ALA A 67 -5.62 9.00 -3.02
N VAL A 68 -5.01 7.82 -3.21
CA VAL A 68 -4.90 7.19 -4.55
C VAL A 68 -6.20 6.44 -4.91
N ARG A 69 -6.96 6.00 -3.91
CA ARG A 69 -8.28 5.36 -4.12
C ARG A 69 -9.30 6.37 -4.65
N ILE A 70 -9.23 7.63 -4.23
CA ILE A 70 -10.08 8.70 -4.76
C ILE A 70 -9.72 9.04 -6.21
N GLN A 71 -8.42 9.11 -6.56
CA GLN A 71 -8.00 9.39 -7.94
C GLN A 71 -8.48 8.32 -8.94
N LYS A 72 -8.40 7.03 -8.56
CA LYS A 72 -8.88 5.94 -9.43
C LYS A 72 -10.40 5.91 -9.58
N GLU A 73 -11.13 6.33 -8.56
CA GLU A 73 -12.60 6.43 -8.61
C GLU A 73 -13.05 7.64 -9.46
N GLN A 74 -12.25 8.70 -9.51
CA GLN A 74 -12.47 9.87 -10.36
C GLN A 74 -12.19 9.57 -11.84
N GLU A 75 -11.10 8.85 -12.14
CA GLU A 75 -10.72 8.46 -13.51
C GLU A 75 -11.78 7.52 -14.15
N GLU A 76 -12.35 6.61 -13.38
CA GLU A 76 -13.44 5.71 -13.83
C GLU A 76 -14.79 6.44 -14.04
N LEU A 77 -15.00 7.58 -13.38
CA LEU A 77 -16.18 8.42 -13.59
C LEU A 77 -16.03 9.26 -14.86
N GLU A 78 -14.87 9.89 -15.07
CA GLU A 78 -14.56 10.66 -16.27
C GLU A 78 -14.60 9.80 -17.54
N LYS A 79 -14.16 8.54 -17.45
CA LYS A 79 -14.20 7.60 -18.57
C LYS A 79 -15.63 7.22 -18.96
N ARG A 80 -16.57 7.15 -18.00
CA ARG A 80 -18.00 6.88 -18.26
C ARG A 80 -18.71 8.07 -18.90
N ASP A 81 -18.37 9.29 -18.47
CA ASP A 81 -18.96 10.51 -19.01
C ASP A 81 -18.54 10.75 -20.48
N ALA A 82 -17.27 10.44 -20.81
CA ALA A 82 -16.75 10.53 -22.17
C ALA A 82 -17.35 9.51 -23.16
N GLU A 83 -17.75 8.32 -22.69
CA GLU A 83 -18.40 7.31 -23.55
C GLU A 83 -19.88 7.63 -23.81
N ALA A 84 -20.56 8.29 -22.85
CA ALA A 84 -21.95 8.74 -23.02
C ALA A 84 -22.08 9.89 -24.02
N ALA A 85 -21.07 10.76 -24.13
CA ALA A 85 -21.06 11.86 -25.09
C ALA A 85 -20.86 11.41 -26.55
N LYS A 86 -20.22 10.26 -26.79
CA LYS A 86 -19.96 9.74 -28.14
C LYS A 86 -21.15 9.03 -28.78
N ASP A 87 -22.07 8.50 -27.97
CA ASP A 87 -23.29 7.82 -28.45
C ASP A 87 -24.36 8.81 -28.97
N ALA A 88 -24.30 10.08 -28.55
CA ALA A 88 -25.27 11.10 -28.95
C ALA A 88 -25.01 11.73 -30.34
N GLU A 89 -23.80 11.58 -30.89
CA GLU A 89 -23.42 12.24 -32.16
C GLU A 89 -23.64 11.36 -33.40
N GLU A 90 -23.90 10.05 -33.27
CA GLU A 90 -24.12 9.15 -34.41
C GLU A 90 -25.59 9.06 -34.88
N SER A 91 -26.57 9.46 -34.05
CA SER A 91 -28.00 9.34 -34.39
C SER A 91 -28.58 10.50 -35.22
N ALA A 92 -27.80 11.53 -35.61
CA ALA A 92 -28.33 12.74 -36.24
C ALA A 92 -28.06 12.89 -37.76
N SER A 93 -27.39 11.93 -38.41
CA SER A 93 -27.04 12.04 -39.84
C SER A 93 -27.50 10.85 -40.67
N ALA A 94 -28.80 10.55 -40.65
CA ALA A 94 -29.43 9.63 -41.60
C ALA A 94 -30.83 10.13 -41.98
N SER A 95 -30.92 11.27 -42.68
CA SER A 95 -32.14 11.63 -43.40
C SER A 95 -31.87 12.70 -44.46
N GLU A 96 -31.31 12.31 -45.61
CA GLU A 96 -31.61 12.96 -46.90
C GLU A 96 -31.14 12.07 -48.06
N GLU A 97 -32.01 11.20 -48.55
CA GLU A 97 -32.10 10.93 -49.99
C GLU A 97 -33.51 10.42 -50.32
N THR A 98 -34.01 10.86 -51.49
CA THR A 98 -35.14 10.34 -52.28
C THR A 98 -36.53 10.91 -52.01
N GLN A 99 -36.91 11.89 -52.84
CA GLN A 99 -38.25 11.92 -53.41
C GLN A 99 -38.17 12.20 -54.91
N GLU A 100 -38.57 11.19 -55.70
CA GLU A 100 -38.90 11.25 -57.12
C GLU A 100 -39.89 12.37 -57.44
N THR A 101 -39.71 13.03 -58.59
CA THR A 101 -40.72 13.09 -59.69
C THR A 101 -40.10 13.69 -60.94
#